data_AF-A0A7C1V0M1-F1
#
_entry.id   AF-A0A7C1V0M1-F1
#
_cell.length_a   1.000
_cell.length_b   1.000
_cell.length_c   1.000
_cell.angle_alpha   90.00
_cell.angle_beta   90.00
_cell.angle_gamma   90.00
#
_symmetry.space_group_name_H-M   'P 1'
#
loop_
_entity.id
_entity.type
_entity.pdbx_description
1 polymer ?
#
loop_
_entity_poly.entity_id
_entity_poly.type
_entity_poly.pdbx_seq_one_letter_code
_entity_poly.pdbx_strand_id
1 'polypeptide(L)'
;MTENRVDVGTVDELSQEELVKFAIDGLRRIIVHYGFWFKETEHQLGLEKAFDIENNVWKLDFLIQMKRLSKLLGFEIDENGIPVALKNRTKDELIQLISGIGVNWLANDGVWFQAVEKEEGMFTAKRCNDTCWTRFSPYEAYRIKEFLGLPREGGGLKALKQALSFRLYARINVQSFEEPDENTLIFRMNEC
;
A
#
# COMPACT_ATOMS: atom_id res chain seq x y z
N MET A 1 -0.55 -17.18 25.78
CA MET A 1 -0.18 -16.15 26.77
C MET A 1 -1.45 -15.71 27.45
N THR A 2 -1.48 -15.81 28.78
CA THR A 2 -2.65 -15.51 29.62
C THR A 2 -3.14 -14.09 29.37
N GLU A 3 -4.42 -13.99 29.05
CA GLU A 3 -5.14 -12.75 28.74
C GLU A 3 -5.09 -11.78 29.92
N ASN A 4 -4.51 -10.58 29.73
CA ASN A 4 -5.00 -9.41 30.45
C ASN A 4 -6.33 -9.03 29.79
N ARG A 5 -7.42 -9.68 30.21
CA ARG A 5 -8.76 -9.22 29.84
C ARG A 5 -9.00 -7.90 30.55
N VAL A 6 -9.17 -6.84 29.76
CA VAL A 6 -9.62 -5.54 30.26
C VAL A 6 -11.12 -5.70 30.54
N ASP A 7 -11.48 -5.84 31.81
CA ASP A 7 -12.88 -6.00 32.25
C ASP A 7 -13.52 -4.61 32.40
N VAL A 8 -13.88 -4.02 31.25
CA VAL A 8 -14.52 -2.71 31.15
C VAL A 8 -15.76 -2.79 30.25
N GLY A 9 -16.79 -2.01 30.55
CA GLY A 9 -18.04 -1.97 29.79
C GLY A 9 -18.01 -0.99 28.61
N THR A 10 -17.15 0.03 28.66
CA THR A 10 -17.06 1.09 27.65
C THR A 10 -15.61 1.51 27.37
N VAL A 11 -15.37 2.21 26.25
CA VAL A 11 -14.05 2.75 25.91
C VAL A 11 -13.60 3.81 26.92
N ASP A 12 -14.53 4.55 27.52
CA ASP A 12 -14.23 5.64 28.47
C ASP A 12 -13.65 5.15 29.81
N GLU A 13 -13.80 3.85 30.10
CA GLU A 13 -13.26 3.18 31.30
C GLU A 13 -11.82 2.69 31.11
N LEU A 14 -11.28 2.76 29.88
CA LEU A 14 -9.91 2.35 29.59
C LEU A 14 -8.90 3.31 30.21
N SER A 15 -7.78 2.76 30.69
CA SER A 15 -6.63 3.55 31.07
C SER A 15 -6.06 4.32 29.87
N GLN A 16 -5.24 5.34 30.13
CA GLN A 16 -4.59 6.12 29.08
C GLN A 16 -3.77 5.24 28.11
N GLU A 17 -3.05 4.24 28.62
CA GLU A 17 -2.26 3.34 27.78
C GLU A 17 -3.15 2.44 26.90
N GLU A 18 -4.26 1.96 27.45
CA GLU A 18 -5.23 1.15 26.71
C GLU A 18 -5.95 1.98 25.64
N LEU A 19 -6.29 3.24 25.92
CA LEU A 19 -6.86 4.16 24.94
C LEU A 19 -5.92 4.37 23.76
N VAL A 20 -4.62 4.53 24.00
CA VAL A 20 -3.61 4.65 22.92
C VAL A 20 -3.56 3.37 22.08
N LYS A 21 -3.53 2.20 22.72
CA LYS A 21 -3.55 0.90 22.00
C LYS A 21 -4.84 0.74 21.20
N PHE A 22 -5.98 1.12 21.76
CA PHE A 22 -7.29 1.03 21.11
C PHE A 22 -7.39 1.96 19.91
N ALA A 23 -6.80 3.17 19.99
CA ALA A 23 -6.72 4.09 18.85
C ALA A 23 -5.90 3.49 17.69
N ILE A 24 -4.76 2.85 17.99
CA ILE A 24 -3.92 2.18 16.97
C ILE A 24 -4.68 0.97 16.38
N ASP A 25 -5.38 0.19 17.21
CA ASP A 25 -6.20 -0.92 16.72
C ASP A 25 -7.34 -0.44 15.81
N GLY A 26 -7.94 0.71 16.12
CA GLY A 26 -8.91 1.37 15.24
C GLY A 26 -8.35 1.65 13.84
N LEU A 27 -7.11 2.14 13.74
CA LEU A 27 -6.43 2.34 12.45
C LEU A 27 -6.22 1.02 11.70
N ARG A 28 -5.82 -0.04 12.41
CA ARG A 28 -5.71 -1.38 11.82
C ARG A 28 -7.03 -1.87 11.24
N ARG A 29 -8.14 -1.67 11.98
CA ARG A 29 -9.48 -2.05 11.51
C ARG A 29 -9.87 -1.29 10.23
N ILE A 30 -9.51 -0.02 10.11
CA ILE A 30 -9.72 0.76 8.87
C ILE A 30 -8.96 0.12 7.70
N ILE A 31 -7.67 -0.20 7.87
CA ILE A 31 -6.84 -0.81 6.81
C ILE A 31 -7.46 -2.13 6.33
N VAL A 32 -7.81 -3.01 7.26
CA VAL A 32 -8.41 -4.33 6.94
C VAL A 32 -9.77 -4.16 6.28
N HIS A 33 -10.62 -3.28 6.81
CA HIS A 33 -11.96 -3.03 6.26
C HIS A 33 -11.91 -2.39 4.87
N TYR A 34 -10.97 -1.47 4.62
CA TYR A 34 -10.72 -0.92 3.28
C TYR A 34 -10.31 -2.02 2.30
N GLY A 35 -9.43 -2.93 2.73
CA GLY A 35 -9.07 -4.13 1.96
C GLY A 35 -10.26 -5.05 1.67
N PHE A 36 -11.16 -5.26 2.62
CA PHE A 36 -12.38 -6.03 2.41
C PHE A 36 -13.33 -5.36 1.43
N TRP A 37 -13.57 -4.04 1.54
CA TRP A 37 -14.38 -3.31 0.57
C TRP A 37 -13.84 -3.44 -0.84
N PHE A 38 -12.53 -3.28 -1.00
CA PHE A 38 -11.88 -3.48 -2.28
C PHE A 38 -12.07 -4.91 -2.79
N LYS A 39 -11.85 -5.90 -1.92
CA LYS A 39 -11.94 -7.31 -2.30
C LYS A 39 -13.36 -7.75 -2.68
N GLU A 40 -14.36 -7.28 -1.96
CA GLU A 40 -15.76 -7.55 -2.29
C GLU A 40 -16.19 -6.79 -3.54
N THR A 41 -15.72 -5.57 -3.74
CA THR A 41 -15.98 -4.82 -4.99
C THR A 41 -15.38 -5.57 -6.19
N GLU A 42 -14.15 -6.07 -6.07
CA GLU A 42 -13.53 -6.93 -7.09
C GLU A 42 -14.37 -8.19 -7.33
N HIS A 43 -14.79 -8.87 -6.27
CA HIS A 43 -15.57 -10.11 -6.38
C HIS A 43 -16.90 -9.90 -7.10
N GLN A 44 -17.61 -8.81 -6.81
CA GLN A 44 -18.95 -8.55 -7.34
C GLN A 44 -18.92 -7.88 -8.72
N LEU A 45 -17.96 -6.99 -8.97
CA LEU A 45 -17.97 -6.09 -10.13
C LEU A 45 -16.81 -6.30 -11.10
N GLY A 46 -15.85 -7.15 -10.75
CA GLY A 46 -14.62 -7.39 -11.52
C GLY A 46 -13.50 -6.40 -11.17
N LEU A 47 -12.27 -6.82 -11.49
CA LEU A 47 -11.03 -6.15 -11.06
C LEU A 47 -10.88 -4.73 -11.62
N GLU A 48 -11.11 -4.54 -12.92
CA GLU A 48 -10.96 -3.23 -13.57
C GLU A 48 -11.92 -2.20 -12.98
N LYS A 49 -13.18 -2.59 -12.78
CA LYS A 49 -14.19 -1.72 -12.18
C LYS A 49 -13.87 -1.42 -10.72
N ALA A 50 -13.35 -2.40 -9.97
CA ALA A 50 -12.88 -2.18 -8.61
C ALA A 50 -11.73 -1.15 -8.55
N PHE A 51 -10.77 -1.20 -9.48
CA PHE A 51 -9.69 -0.21 -9.56
C PHE A 51 -10.23 1.21 -9.80
N ASP A 52 -11.15 1.37 -10.74
CA ASP A 52 -11.72 2.68 -11.07
C ASP A 52 -12.58 3.25 -9.93
N ILE A 53 -13.33 2.40 -9.23
CA ILE A 53 -14.09 2.81 -8.05
C ILE A 53 -13.12 3.20 -6.92
N GLU A 54 -12.13 2.35 -6.63
CA GLU A 54 -11.15 2.59 -5.56
C GLU A 54 -10.37 3.89 -5.78
N ASN A 55 -9.94 4.20 -7.01
CA ASN A 55 -9.23 5.45 -7.32
C ASN A 55 -10.04 6.70 -6.93
N ASN A 56 -11.36 6.65 -7.08
CA ASN A 56 -12.25 7.75 -6.70
C ASN A 56 -12.54 7.75 -5.20
N VAL A 57 -12.74 6.56 -4.61
CA VAL A 57 -12.92 6.40 -3.16
C VAL A 57 -11.72 6.94 -2.41
N TRP A 58 -10.49 6.60 -2.82
CA TRP A 58 -9.25 7.03 -2.16
C TRP A 58 -9.14 8.55 -2.07
N LYS A 59 -9.42 9.27 -3.16
CA LYS A 59 -9.35 10.75 -3.19
C LYS A 59 -10.26 11.39 -2.16
N LEU A 60 -11.48 10.84 -2.00
CA LEU A 60 -12.46 11.35 -1.05
C LEU A 60 -12.16 10.89 0.38
N ASP A 61 -11.92 9.60 0.57
CA ASP A 61 -11.67 9.01 1.89
C ASP A 61 -10.42 9.59 2.54
N PHE A 62 -9.31 9.68 1.80
CA PHE A 62 -8.07 10.26 2.30
C PHE A 62 -8.28 11.71 2.78
N LEU A 63 -8.96 12.53 1.99
CA LEU A 63 -9.27 13.92 2.36
C LEU A 63 -10.12 14.00 3.63
N ILE A 64 -11.14 13.15 3.76
CA ILE A 64 -12.02 13.10 4.94
C ILE A 64 -11.23 12.68 6.18
N GLN A 65 -10.45 11.60 6.07
CA GLN A 65 -9.63 11.07 7.14
C GLN A 65 -8.60 12.10 7.61
N MET A 66 -7.85 12.70 6.68
CA MET A 66 -6.83 13.69 7.01
C MET A 66 -7.43 14.95 7.62
N LYS A 67 -8.58 15.44 7.14
CA LYS A 67 -9.28 16.59 7.77
C LYS A 67 -9.71 16.32 9.21
N ARG A 68 -10.14 15.09 9.51
CA ARG A 68 -10.55 14.71 10.87
C ARG A 68 -9.34 14.54 11.78
N LEU A 69 -8.32 13.82 11.32
CA LEU A 69 -7.09 13.59 12.08
C LEU A 69 -6.31 14.87 12.31
N SER A 70 -6.23 15.77 11.33
CA SER A 70 -5.54 17.06 11.45
C SER A 70 -6.15 17.91 12.56
N LYS A 71 -7.50 17.97 12.62
CA LYS A 71 -8.23 18.66 13.69
C LYS A 71 -8.02 18.03 15.06
N LEU A 72 -8.00 16.70 15.15
CA LEU A 72 -7.86 15.97 16.42
C LEU A 72 -6.41 15.99 16.96
N LEU A 73 -5.42 15.90 16.08
CA LEU A 73 -4.00 15.79 16.44
C LEU A 73 -3.22 17.10 16.30
N GLY A 74 -3.83 18.16 15.76
CA GLY A 74 -3.27 19.50 15.72
C GLY A 74 -2.17 19.71 14.67
N PHE A 75 -2.28 19.09 13.50
CA PHE A 75 -1.35 19.33 12.38
C PHE A 75 -2.03 20.02 11.21
N GLU A 76 -1.26 20.71 10.37
CA GLU A 76 -1.79 21.43 9.20
C GLU A 76 -1.82 20.54 7.95
N ILE A 77 -2.86 20.74 7.13
CA ILE A 77 -3.05 20.08 5.83
C ILE A 77 -3.40 21.13 4.77
N ASP A 78 -3.13 20.82 3.50
CA ASP A 78 -3.58 21.63 2.37
C ASP A 78 -5.02 21.28 1.93
N GLU A 79 -5.48 21.92 0.86
CA GLU A 79 -6.83 21.73 0.30
C GLU A 79 -7.11 20.29 -0.18
N ASN A 80 -6.06 19.53 -0.48
CA ASN A 80 -6.11 18.14 -0.91
C ASN A 80 -5.90 17.15 0.25
N GLY A 81 -5.81 17.65 1.49
CA GLY A 81 -5.60 16.83 2.68
C GLY A 81 -4.15 16.40 2.89
N ILE A 82 -3.20 16.93 2.12
CA ILE A 82 -1.79 16.58 2.25
C ILE A 82 -1.20 17.31 3.47
N PRO A 83 -0.57 16.60 4.43
CA PRO A 83 0.13 17.24 5.53
C PRO A 83 1.16 18.26 5.05
N VAL A 84 1.11 19.48 5.58
CA VAL A 84 2.07 20.55 5.26
C VAL A 84 3.50 20.11 5.58
N ALA A 85 3.66 19.29 6.62
CA ALA A 85 4.93 18.68 7.00
C ALA A 85 5.58 17.83 5.88
N LEU A 86 4.80 17.25 4.96
CA LEU A 86 5.32 16.57 3.78
C LEU A 86 5.70 17.55 2.66
N LYS A 87 4.90 18.61 2.46
CA LYS A 87 5.15 19.62 1.42
C LYS A 87 6.44 20.42 1.67
N ASN A 88 6.80 20.57 2.94
CA ASN A 88 8.00 21.31 3.35
C ASN A 88 9.28 20.48 3.29
N ARG A 89 9.22 19.21 2.87
CA ARG A 89 10.40 18.37 2.69
C ARG A 89 11.13 18.69 1.40
N THR A 90 12.45 18.58 1.45
CA THR A 90 13.29 18.62 0.27
C THR A 90 13.02 17.40 -0.62
N LYS A 91 13.43 17.51 -1.89
CA LYS A 91 13.37 16.39 -2.85
C LYS A 91 14.06 15.13 -2.30
N ASP A 92 15.23 15.28 -1.69
CA ASP A 92 16.01 14.14 -1.19
C ASP A 92 15.34 13.48 0.01
N GLU A 93 14.77 14.27 0.92
CA GLU A 93 13.97 13.73 2.03
C GLU A 93 12.72 12.98 1.53
N LEU A 94 12.04 13.50 0.50
CA LEU A 94 10.89 12.80 -0.11
C LEU A 94 11.32 11.50 -0.80
N ILE A 95 12.47 11.50 -1.48
CA ILE A 95 13.05 10.30 -2.10
C ILE A 95 13.38 9.26 -1.02
N GLN A 96 13.97 9.68 0.11
CA GLN A 96 14.26 8.78 1.24
C GLN A 96 12.98 8.24 1.88
N LEU A 97 11.97 9.09 2.07
CA LEU A 97 10.65 8.68 2.58
C LEU A 97 10.03 7.60 1.70
N ILE A 98 10.02 7.80 0.37
CA ILE A 98 9.48 6.81 -0.58
C ILE A 98 10.27 5.49 -0.52
N SER A 99 11.60 5.54 -0.40
CA SER A 99 12.41 4.33 -0.19
C SER A 99 12.04 3.62 1.13
N GLY A 100 11.87 4.36 2.23
CA GLY A 100 11.43 3.80 3.50
C GLY A 100 10.04 3.17 3.44
N ILE A 101 9.11 3.76 2.67
CA ILE A 101 7.79 3.17 2.40
C ILE A 101 7.93 1.83 1.67
N GLY A 102 8.81 1.75 0.67
CA GLY A 102 9.11 0.48 -0.02
C GLY A 102 9.63 -0.60 0.94
N VAL A 103 10.59 -0.26 1.80
CA VAL A 103 11.12 -1.18 2.82
C VAL A 103 10.02 -1.65 3.78
N ASN A 104 9.18 -0.73 4.27
CA ASN A 104 8.08 -1.07 5.18
C ASN A 104 7.05 -1.99 4.51
N TRP A 105 6.74 -1.77 3.24
CA TRP A 105 5.85 -2.63 2.48
C TRP A 105 6.43 -4.05 2.34
N LEU A 106 7.72 -4.18 2.01
CA LEU A 106 8.38 -5.49 1.91
C LEU A 106 8.43 -6.22 3.26
N ALA A 107 8.71 -5.48 4.34
CA ALA A 107 8.65 -6.02 5.70
C ALA A 107 7.24 -6.51 6.06
N ASN A 108 6.20 -5.76 5.72
CA ASN A 108 4.81 -6.17 5.93
C ASN A 108 4.46 -7.45 5.17
N ASP A 109 4.88 -7.56 3.90
CA ASP A 109 4.67 -8.76 3.09
C ASP A 109 5.36 -9.99 3.71
N GLY A 110 6.61 -9.83 4.14
CA GLY A 110 7.37 -10.89 4.83
C GLY A 110 6.76 -11.30 6.17
N VAL A 111 6.26 -10.34 6.98
CA VAL A 111 5.58 -10.64 8.25
C VAL A 111 4.31 -11.47 8.02
N TRP A 112 3.51 -11.14 6.99
CA TRP A 112 2.35 -11.95 6.62
C TRP A 112 2.73 -13.35 6.16
N PHE A 113 3.75 -13.45 5.30
CA PHE A 113 4.24 -14.74 4.82
C PHE A 113 4.66 -15.64 6.00
N GLN A 114 5.52 -15.12 6.88
CA GLN A 114 6.04 -15.85 8.03
C GLN A 114 4.93 -16.23 9.02
N ALA A 115 3.93 -15.36 9.22
CA ALA A 115 2.79 -15.68 10.07
C ALA A 115 1.99 -16.87 9.52
N VAL A 116 1.66 -16.87 8.22
CA VAL A 116 0.94 -18.00 7.59
C VAL A 116 1.82 -19.26 7.55
N GLU A 117 3.11 -19.13 7.25
CA GLU A 117 4.03 -20.27 7.23
C GLU A 117 4.12 -20.94 8.60
N LYS A 118 4.21 -20.14 9.67
CA LYS A 118 4.32 -20.64 11.03
C LYS A 118 3.07 -21.42 11.46
N GLU A 119 1.88 -20.94 11.10
CA GLU A 119 0.62 -21.55 11.52
C GLU A 119 0.15 -22.68 10.59
N GLU A 120 0.37 -22.54 9.27
CA GLU A 120 -0.24 -23.40 8.23
C GLU A 120 0.78 -24.09 7.30
N GLY A 121 2.07 -23.82 7.50
CA GLY A 121 3.18 -24.38 6.72
C GLY A 121 3.45 -23.68 5.37
N MET A 122 4.62 -23.99 4.82
CA MET A 122 5.17 -23.37 3.60
C MET A 122 4.24 -23.42 2.38
N PHE A 123 3.56 -24.55 2.16
CA PHE A 123 2.67 -24.68 1.00
C PHE A 123 1.52 -23.67 1.02
N THR A 124 0.88 -23.51 2.19
CA THR A 124 -0.21 -22.55 2.36
C THR A 124 0.31 -21.11 2.26
N ALA A 125 1.45 -20.80 2.89
CA ALA A 125 2.09 -19.48 2.79
C ALA A 125 2.38 -19.09 1.33
N LYS A 126 2.99 -19.99 0.55
CA LYS A 126 3.26 -19.75 -0.88
C LYS A 126 1.98 -19.52 -1.66
N ARG A 127 0.93 -20.33 -1.46
CA ARG A 127 -0.35 -20.17 -2.16
C ARG A 127 -1.02 -18.84 -1.83
N CYS A 128 -1.01 -18.43 -0.56
CA CYS A 128 -1.51 -17.12 -0.12
C CYS A 128 -0.73 -15.98 -0.77
N ASN A 129 0.61 -16.05 -0.74
CA ASN A 129 1.50 -15.09 -1.37
C ASN A 129 1.24 -14.98 -2.88
N ASP A 130 1.30 -16.08 -3.61
CA ASP A 130 1.13 -16.09 -5.07
C ASP A 130 -0.22 -15.48 -5.45
N THR A 131 -1.28 -15.85 -4.73
CA THR A 131 -2.62 -15.29 -4.96
C THR A 131 -2.68 -13.79 -4.64
N CYS A 132 -2.03 -13.32 -3.57
CA CYS A 132 -1.90 -11.90 -3.26
C CYS A 132 -1.24 -11.14 -4.42
N TRP A 133 -0.13 -11.68 -4.96
CA TRP A 133 0.60 -11.06 -6.08
C TRP A 133 -0.20 -10.99 -7.38
N THR A 134 -1.11 -11.95 -7.64
CA THR A 134 -2.03 -11.84 -8.79
C THR A 134 -2.99 -10.65 -8.69
N ARG A 135 -3.20 -10.10 -7.49
CA ARG A 135 -4.08 -8.95 -7.24
C ARG A 135 -3.31 -7.65 -7.08
N PHE A 136 -2.23 -7.70 -6.31
CA PHE A 136 -1.41 -6.52 -6.04
C PHE A 136 -0.65 -6.04 -7.29
N SER A 137 -0.04 -6.94 -8.08
CA SER A 137 0.77 -6.49 -9.24
C SER A 137 -0.06 -5.71 -10.28
N PRO A 138 -1.28 -6.16 -10.67
CA PRO A 138 -2.12 -5.37 -11.56
C PRO A 138 -2.60 -4.05 -10.93
N TYR A 139 -2.89 -4.04 -9.63
CA TYR A 139 -3.26 -2.82 -8.91
C TYR A 139 -2.10 -1.80 -8.88
N GLU A 140 -0.89 -2.24 -8.53
CA GLU A 140 0.33 -1.41 -8.57
C GLU A 140 0.55 -0.83 -9.97
N ALA A 141 0.44 -1.66 -11.01
CA ALA A 141 0.54 -1.21 -12.39
C ALA A 141 -0.54 -0.18 -12.76
N TYR A 142 -1.78 -0.39 -12.33
CA TYR A 142 -2.87 0.57 -12.51
C TYR A 142 -2.54 1.92 -11.86
N ARG A 143 -2.13 1.92 -10.58
CA ARG A 143 -1.77 3.15 -9.86
C ARG A 143 -0.61 3.90 -10.50
N ILE A 144 0.43 3.17 -10.94
CA ILE A 144 1.58 3.76 -11.64
C ILE A 144 1.16 4.39 -12.97
N LYS A 145 0.32 3.69 -13.76
CA LYS A 145 -0.20 4.22 -15.03
C LYS A 145 -1.02 5.49 -14.80
N GLU A 146 -1.91 5.50 -13.81
CA GLU A 146 -2.70 6.69 -13.46
C GLU A 146 -1.79 7.86 -13.02
N PHE A 147 -0.76 7.60 -12.21
CA PHE A 147 0.18 8.61 -11.76
C PHE A 147 1.02 9.21 -12.91
N LEU A 148 1.46 8.36 -13.85
CA LEU A 148 2.30 8.77 -14.98
C LEU A 148 1.50 9.21 -16.22
N GLY A 149 0.18 9.08 -16.21
CA GLY A 149 -0.66 9.31 -17.39
C GLY A 149 -0.36 8.32 -18.53
N LEU A 150 0.04 7.09 -18.22
CA LEU A 150 0.32 6.07 -19.23
C LEU A 150 -0.97 5.45 -19.78
N PRO A 151 -0.99 5.01 -21.05
CA PRO A 151 -2.13 4.28 -21.61
C PRO A 151 -2.49 3.03 -20.79
N ARG A 152 -3.80 2.77 -20.63
CA ARG A 152 -4.28 1.53 -19.99
C ARG A 152 -3.82 0.30 -20.76
N GLU A 153 -3.91 0.37 -22.08
CA GLU A 153 -3.50 -0.67 -23.03
C GLU A 153 -2.65 -0.07 -24.16
N GLY A 154 -1.91 -0.91 -24.88
CA GLY A 154 -1.18 -0.49 -26.07
C GLY A 154 0.05 0.40 -25.84
N GLY A 155 0.53 0.55 -24.60
CA GLY A 155 1.72 1.38 -24.28
C GLY A 155 3.08 0.78 -24.68
N GLY A 156 3.12 -0.50 -25.06
CA GLY A 156 4.34 -1.20 -25.51
C GLY A 156 5.47 -1.25 -24.49
N LEU A 157 6.69 -1.55 -24.98
CA LEU A 157 7.88 -1.71 -24.13
C LEU A 157 8.30 -0.42 -23.42
N LYS A 158 8.07 0.75 -24.05
CA LYS A 158 8.38 2.05 -23.45
C LYS A 158 7.57 2.28 -22.18
N ALA A 159 6.25 2.07 -22.23
CA ALA A 159 5.39 2.21 -21.05
C ALA A 159 5.72 1.14 -19.99
N LEU A 160 6.06 -0.08 -20.42
CA LEU A 160 6.48 -1.16 -19.52
C LEU A 160 7.76 -0.79 -18.75
N LYS A 161 8.81 -0.33 -19.44
CA LYS A 161 10.07 0.11 -18.81
C LYS A 161 9.83 1.22 -17.80
N GLN A 162 9.04 2.24 -18.17
CA GLN A 162 8.67 3.32 -17.26
C GLN A 162 7.93 2.78 -16.04
N ALA A 163 6.90 1.94 -16.22
CA ALA A 163 6.13 1.42 -15.11
C ALA A 163 6.98 0.57 -14.14
N LEU A 164 7.90 -0.24 -14.66
CA LEU A 164 8.80 -1.06 -13.84
C LEU A 164 9.69 -0.21 -12.91
N SER A 165 10.13 0.97 -13.36
CA SER A 165 10.95 1.88 -12.54
C SER A 165 10.16 2.59 -11.41
N PHE A 166 8.84 2.49 -11.39
CA PHE A 166 7.98 3.13 -10.38
C PHE A 166 7.36 2.14 -9.38
N ARG A 167 7.66 0.84 -9.53
CA ARG A 167 7.25 -0.19 -8.56
C ARG A 167 7.91 0.04 -7.21
N LEU A 168 7.28 -0.41 -6.13
CA LEU A 168 7.86 -0.35 -4.79
C LEU A 168 9.22 -1.08 -4.74
N TYR A 169 9.34 -2.21 -5.44
CA TYR A 169 10.61 -2.94 -5.57
C TYR A 169 11.74 -2.15 -6.24
N ALA A 170 11.44 -1.21 -7.13
CA ALA A 170 12.46 -0.41 -7.83
C ALA A 170 13.25 0.49 -6.87
N ARG A 171 12.75 0.67 -5.63
CA ARG A 171 13.40 1.47 -4.59
C ARG A 171 14.16 0.66 -3.56
N ILE A 172 14.03 -0.66 -3.61
CA ILE A 172 14.63 -1.61 -2.66
C ILE A 172 15.80 -2.34 -3.33
N ASN A 173 15.64 -2.71 -4.59
CA ASN A 173 16.57 -3.57 -5.31
C ASN A 173 17.37 -2.79 -6.35
N VAL A 174 18.58 -3.26 -6.66
CA VAL A 174 19.38 -2.74 -7.78
C VAL A 174 18.88 -3.39 -9.07
N GLN A 175 18.45 -2.57 -10.03
CA GLN A 175 17.81 -3.04 -11.27
C GLN A 175 18.46 -2.41 -12.50
N SER A 176 18.44 -3.13 -13.62
CA SER A 176 18.92 -2.61 -14.91
C SER A 176 18.01 -3.01 -16.07
N PHE A 177 18.08 -2.22 -17.14
CA PHE A 177 17.34 -2.42 -18.38
C PHE A 177 18.31 -2.41 -19.55
N GLU A 178 18.08 -3.31 -20.50
CA GLU A 178 18.78 -3.36 -21.79
C GLU A 178 17.73 -3.51 -22.91
N GLU A 179 17.89 -2.75 -23.98
CA GLU A 179 17.00 -2.75 -25.16
C GLU A 179 17.85 -3.10 -26.38
N PRO A 180 18.06 -4.40 -26.68
CA PRO A 180 18.94 -4.81 -27.78
C PRO A 180 18.35 -4.48 -29.16
N ASP A 181 17.02 -4.32 -29.25
CA ASP A 181 16.28 -3.92 -30.44
C ASP A 181 14.94 -3.27 -30.06
N GLU A 182 14.15 -2.87 -31.06
CA GLU A 182 12.87 -2.16 -30.88
C GLU A 182 11.75 -3.03 -30.25
N ASN A 183 11.91 -4.36 -30.24
CA ASN A 183 10.87 -5.31 -29.82
C ASN A 183 11.29 -6.13 -28.58
N THR A 184 12.43 -5.81 -27.97
CA THR A 184 12.98 -6.55 -26.85
C THR A 184 13.38 -5.63 -25.70
N LEU A 185 12.89 -5.95 -24.49
CA LEU A 185 13.33 -5.33 -23.24
C LEU A 185 13.82 -6.42 -22.28
N ILE A 186 15.10 -6.36 -21.92
CA ILE A 186 15.68 -7.23 -20.90
C ILE A 186 15.71 -6.46 -19.58
N PHE A 187 14.90 -6.92 -18.62
CA PHE A 187 14.88 -6.41 -17.25
C PHE A 187 15.65 -7.35 -16.32
N ARG A 188 16.61 -6.82 -15.57
CA ARG A 188 17.42 -7.59 -14.62
C ARG A 188 17.28 -7.06 -13.20
N MET A 189 17.09 -7.99 -12.27
CA MET A 189 17.25 -7.75 -10.84
C MET A 189 18.69 -8.11 -10.49
N ASN A 190 19.54 -7.10 -10.27
CA ASN A 190 20.97 -7.29 -10.06
C ASN A 190 21.28 -7.64 -8.60
N GLU A 191 20.59 -7.00 -7.65
CA GLU A 191 20.73 -7.24 -6.21
C GLU A 191 19.34 -7.13 -5.54
N CYS A 192 19.01 -8.10 -4.70
CA CYS A 192 17.77 -8.20 -3.92
C CYS A 192 18.06 -8.05 -2.42
#